data_AF-A0A0D3RPR1-F1
#
_entry.id   AF-A0A0D3RPR1-F1
#
_cell.length_a   1.000
_cell.length_b   1.000
_cell.length_c   1.000
_cell.angle_alpha   90.00
_cell.angle_beta   90.00
_cell.angle_gamma   90.00
#
_symmetry.space_group_name_H-M   'P 1'
#
loop_
_entity.id
_entity.type
_entity.pdbx_description
1 polymer ?
#
loop_
_entity_poly.entity_id
_entity_poly.type
_entity_poly.pdbx_seq_one_letter_code
_entity_poly.pdbx_strand_id
1 'polypeptide(L)'
;MGKNLIQQKRGKGGPTWRANGFNSEGDVKLPHNKTSATVIDLITSRFHSAPLATVKYNDGEEGLLIAPEGLKVGDVVQIGATADVAIGNIASLKDIPEGALVFNVESNPGDGGKFARGSGVAARVLSKSQERVLVLYRRTAIGRR
;
A
#
# COMPACT_ATOMS: atom_id res chain seq x y z
N MET A 1 -9.73 34.61 -30.55
CA MET A 1 -8.97 33.44 -30.06
C MET A 1 -9.75 32.74 -28.96
N GLY A 2 -9.68 31.40 -28.89
CA GLY A 2 -10.37 30.61 -27.87
C GLY A 2 -9.69 30.67 -26.49
N LYS A 3 -10.46 30.44 -25.41
CA LYS A 3 -9.92 30.29 -24.05
C LYS A 3 -9.33 28.90 -23.85
N ASN A 4 -8.37 28.76 -22.93
CA ASN A 4 -7.75 27.48 -22.58
C ASN A 4 -8.78 26.47 -22.04
N LEU A 5 -8.58 25.19 -22.41
CA LEU A 5 -9.35 24.06 -21.89
C LEU A 5 -9.07 23.82 -20.40
N ILE A 6 -10.01 23.18 -19.70
CA ILE A 6 -9.84 22.84 -18.27
C ILE A 6 -8.62 21.93 -18.05
N GLN A 7 -8.38 20.95 -18.93
CA GLN A 7 -7.20 20.07 -18.82
C GLN A 7 -5.88 20.86 -18.91
N GLN A 8 -5.80 21.85 -19.81
CA GLN A 8 -4.63 22.73 -19.92
C GLN A 8 -4.45 23.59 -18.67
N LYS A 9 -5.54 24.08 -18.07
CA LYS A 9 -5.50 24.82 -16.79
C LYS A 9 -5.07 23.93 -15.62
N ARG A 10 -5.54 22.68 -15.58
CA ARG A 10 -5.14 21.67 -14.58
C ARG A 10 -3.65 21.35 -14.66
N GLY A 11 -3.12 21.14 -15.87
CA GLY A 11 -1.70 20.85 -16.08
C GLY A 11 -0.75 21.96 -15.61
N LYS A 12 -1.22 23.22 -15.54
CA LYS A 12 -0.46 24.34 -14.98
C LYS A 12 -0.37 24.34 -13.45
N GLY A 13 -1.15 23.49 -12.75
CA GLY A 13 -1.04 23.29 -11.31
C GLY A 13 -1.41 24.51 -10.45
N GLY A 14 -2.33 25.36 -10.93
CA GLY A 14 -2.86 26.48 -10.14
C GLY A 14 -3.56 26.03 -8.85
N PRO A 15 -3.78 26.93 -7.87
CA PRO A 15 -4.30 26.58 -6.54
C PRO A 15 -5.66 25.86 -6.59
N THR A 16 -6.52 26.17 -7.57
CA THR A 16 -7.81 25.50 -7.79
C THR A 16 -7.68 23.99 -8.05
N TRP A 17 -6.56 23.56 -8.65
CA TRP A 17 -6.36 22.18 -9.12
C TRP A 17 -5.34 21.40 -8.29
N ARG A 18 -4.70 22.05 -7.31
CA ARG A 18 -3.69 21.43 -6.46
C ARG A 18 -4.37 20.73 -5.28
N ALA A 19 -3.93 19.50 -4.99
CA ALA A 19 -4.35 18.81 -3.77
C ALA A 19 -3.80 19.54 -2.55
N ASN A 20 -4.56 19.49 -1.45
CA ASN A 20 -4.22 20.24 -0.25
C ASN A 20 -3.16 19.54 0.63
N GLY A 21 -1.92 19.48 0.18
CA GLY A 21 -0.89 18.62 0.78
C GLY A 21 -0.57 18.85 2.28
N PHE A 22 -0.86 20.02 2.86
CA PHE A 22 -0.53 20.30 4.26
C PHE A 22 -1.31 19.47 5.28
N ASN A 23 -2.46 18.93 4.88
CA ASN A 23 -3.29 18.08 5.73
C ASN A 23 -2.97 16.58 5.59
N SER A 24 -1.92 16.21 4.85
CA SER A 24 -1.53 14.82 4.68
C SER A 24 -0.94 14.26 5.97
N GLU A 25 -1.35 13.05 6.33
CA GLU A 25 -0.81 12.33 7.48
C GLU A 25 0.65 11.86 7.26
N GLY A 26 1.11 11.81 6.01
CA GLY A 26 2.49 11.47 5.65
C GLY A 26 2.59 10.54 4.45
N ASP A 27 3.83 10.16 4.13
CA ASP A 27 4.12 9.21 3.05
C ASP A 27 3.92 7.78 3.56
N VAL A 28 2.92 7.09 3.01
CA VAL A 28 2.68 5.66 3.26
C VAL A 28 3.51 4.86 2.26
N LYS A 29 4.64 4.29 2.72
CA LYS A 29 5.56 3.49 1.90
C LYS A 29 5.95 2.21 2.63
N LEU A 30 6.16 1.14 1.87
CA LEU A 30 6.76 -0.07 2.40
C LEU A 30 8.20 0.21 2.88
N PRO A 31 8.58 -0.25 4.07
CA PRO A 31 9.93 -0.13 4.58
C PRO A 31 10.87 -1.12 3.88
N HIS A 32 12.01 -0.62 3.42
CA HIS A 32 13.15 -1.44 3.02
C HIS A 32 14.17 -1.43 4.16
N ASN A 33 14.73 -2.60 4.51
CA ASN A 33 15.71 -2.79 5.58
C ASN A 33 15.16 -2.77 7.02
N LYS A 34 13.87 -3.05 7.23
CA LYS A 34 13.29 -3.30 8.56
C LYS A 34 12.93 -4.78 8.69
N THR A 35 12.93 -5.29 9.92
CA THR A 35 12.70 -6.72 10.20
C THR A 35 11.33 -7.00 10.81
N SER A 36 10.90 -6.17 11.77
CA SER A 36 9.56 -6.24 12.33
C SER A 36 9.08 -4.86 12.80
N ALA A 37 7.77 -4.73 12.91
CA ALA A 37 7.10 -3.55 13.43
C ALA A 37 5.93 -3.96 14.32
N THR A 38 5.64 -3.16 15.36
CA THR A 38 4.46 -3.33 16.21
C THR A 38 3.42 -2.28 15.84
N VAL A 39 2.16 -2.69 15.69
CA VAL A 39 1.06 -1.75 15.41
C VAL A 39 0.73 -0.96 16.68
N ILE A 40 0.90 0.36 16.63
CA ILE A 40 0.58 1.27 17.73
C ILE A 40 -0.88 1.70 17.67
N ASP A 41 -1.36 2.08 16.48
CA ASP A 41 -2.68 2.65 16.30
C ASP A 41 -3.22 2.45 14.88
N LEU A 42 -4.54 2.55 14.72
CA LEU A 42 -5.24 2.47 13.44
C LEU A 42 -6.01 3.77 13.21
N ILE A 43 -5.59 4.53 12.19
CA ILE A 43 -6.09 5.87 11.91
C ILE A 43 -6.85 5.94 10.59
N THR A 44 -7.79 6.87 10.51
CA THR A 44 -8.47 7.23 9.27
C THR A 44 -7.74 8.39 8.59
N SER A 45 -7.41 8.26 7.31
CA SER A 45 -6.70 9.29 6.53
C SER A 45 -7.67 10.16 5.72
N ARG A 46 -7.34 11.44 5.56
CA ARG A 46 -8.05 12.36 4.66
C ARG A 46 -7.58 12.25 3.20
N PHE A 47 -6.34 11.78 2.98
CA PHE A 47 -5.71 11.69 1.66
C PHE A 47 -5.74 10.28 1.07
N HIS A 48 -5.78 9.27 1.93
CA HIS A 48 -5.83 7.88 1.53
C HIS A 48 -7.25 7.36 1.67
N SER A 49 -7.71 6.59 0.68
CA SER A 49 -9.05 5.99 0.72
C SER A 49 -9.13 4.80 1.68
N ALA A 50 -7.99 4.22 2.06
CA ALA A 50 -7.89 3.08 2.98
C ALA A 50 -7.48 3.55 4.39
N PRO A 51 -7.87 2.82 5.45
CA PRO A 51 -7.35 3.06 6.79
C PRO A 51 -5.84 2.81 6.84
N LEU A 52 -5.15 3.55 7.69
CA LEU A 52 -3.71 3.45 7.88
C LEU A 52 -3.39 2.87 9.26
N ALA A 53 -2.28 2.16 9.35
CA ALA A 53 -1.72 1.68 10.61
C ALA A 53 -0.46 2.48 10.92
N THR A 54 -0.42 3.06 12.13
CA THR A 54 0.80 3.61 12.70
C THR A 54 1.59 2.47 13.31
N VAL A 55 2.82 2.27 12.84
CA VAL A 55 3.67 1.17 13.27
C VAL A 55 4.97 1.68 13.85
N LYS A 56 5.47 1.01 14.89
CA LYS A 56 6.79 1.24 15.46
C LYS A 56 7.74 0.13 15.03
N TYR A 57 8.81 0.48 14.34
CA TYR A 57 9.86 -0.46 13.98
C TYR A 57 10.75 -0.78 15.18
N ASN A 58 11.48 -1.90 15.12
CA ASN A 58 12.43 -2.29 16.16
C ASN A 58 13.51 -1.21 16.42
N ASP A 59 13.87 -0.44 15.40
CA ASP A 59 14.85 0.64 15.51
C ASP A 59 14.32 1.88 16.27
N GLY A 60 13.04 1.85 16.70
CA GLY A 60 12.38 2.93 17.41
C GLY A 60 11.70 3.96 16.53
N GLU A 61 11.94 3.93 15.22
CA GLU A 61 11.28 4.79 14.23
C GLU A 61 9.80 4.42 14.07
N GLU A 62 8.98 5.45 13.82
CA GLU A 62 7.56 5.29 13.52
C GLU A 62 7.33 5.41 12.01
N GLY A 63 6.38 4.64 11.50
CA GLY A 63 6.00 4.66 10.10
C GLY A 63 4.50 4.45 9.91
N LEU A 64 4.05 4.71 8.69
CA LEU A 64 2.66 4.50 8.27
C LEU A 64 2.59 3.38 7.25
N LEU A 65 1.74 2.39 7.51
CA LEU A 65 1.41 1.31 6.58
C LEU A 65 -0.08 1.37 6.21
N ILE A 66 -0.43 0.76 5.08
CA ILE A 66 -1.85 0.50 4.76
C ILE A 66 -2.33 -0.64 5.64
N ALA A 67 -3.44 -0.44 6.35
CA ALA A 67 -3.99 -1.48 7.21
C ALA A 67 -4.79 -2.50 6.37
N PRO A 68 -4.41 -3.80 6.37
CA PRO A 68 -5.26 -4.84 5.82
C PRO A 68 -6.46 -5.12 6.72
N GLU A 69 -7.44 -5.80 6.15
CA GLU A 69 -8.57 -6.31 6.91
C GLU A 69 -8.10 -7.30 7.99
N GLY A 70 -8.56 -7.11 9.23
CA GLY A 70 -8.25 -7.97 10.36
C GLY A 70 -7.01 -7.59 11.18
N LEU A 71 -6.24 -6.57 10.77
CA LEU A 71 -5.13 -6.04 11.57
C LEU A 71 -5.63 -5.38 12.85
N LYS A 72 -4.98 -5.65 13.99
CA LYS A 72 -5.31 -5.06 15.30
C LYS A 72 -4.14 -4.30 15.88
N VAL A 73 -4.46 -3.39 16.81
CA VAL A 73 -3.47 -2.71 17.64
C VAL A 73 -2.76 -3.73 18.53
N GLY A 74 -1.42 -3.65 18.57
CA GLY A 74 -0.56 -4.59 19.29
C GLY A 74 -0.08 -5.78 18.46
N ASP A 75 -0.60 -5.98 17.24
CA ASP A 75 -0.11 -7.04 16.36
C ASP A 75 1.33 -6.74 15.89
N VAL A 76 2.09 -7.81 15.66
CA VAL A 76 3.46 -7.73 15.14
C VAL A 76 3.45 -8.02 13.65
N VAL A 77 3.88 -7.04 12.86
CA VAL A 77 4.09 -7.15 11.41
C VAL A 77 5.53 -7.55 11.15
N GLN A 78 5.73 -8.70 10.51
CA GLN A 78 7.05 -9.14 10.06
C GLN A 78 7.35 -8.62 8.65
N ILE A 79 8.60 -8.24 8.42
CA ILE A 79 9.06 -7.64 7.17
C ILE A 79 10.29 -8.40 6.68
N GLY A 80 10.26 -8.85 5.42
CA GLY A 80 11.41 -9.43 4.73
C GLY A 80 11.20 -10.88 4.29
N ALA A 81 12.30 -11.53 3.91
CA ALA A 81 12.28 -12.89 3.34
C ALA A 81 12.00 -13.98 4.39
N THR A 82 12.24 -13.70 5.67
CA THR A 82 11.95 -14.61 6.78
C THR A 82 10.57 -14.36 7.39
N ALA A 83 9.76 -13.47 6.82
CA ALA A 83 8.42 -13.20 7.31
C ALA A 83 7.49 -14.36 6.94
N ASP A 84 6.74 -14.84 7.93
CA ASP A 84 5.72 -15.85 7.69
C ASP A 84 4.62 -15.27 6.78
N VAL A 85 4.01 -16.13 5.96
CA VAL A 85 2.88 -15.74 5.10
C VAL A 85 1.62 -15.64 5.95
N ALA A 86 1.47 -14.51 6.62
CA ALA A 86 0.30 -14.16 7.43
C ALA A 86 -0.28 -12.81 7.00
N ILE A 87 -1.52 -12.54 7.40
CA ILE A 87 -2.20 -11.28 7.14
C ILE A 87 -1.44 -10.16 7.88
N GLY A 88 -1.11 -9.08 7.18
CA GLY A 88 -0.33 -7.96 7.73
C GLY A 88 1.16 -8.00 7.42
N ASN A 89 1.73 -9.18 7.17
CA ASN A 89 3.16 -9.32 6.92
C ASN A 89 3.57 -8.84 5.54
N ILE A 90 4.80 -8.34 5.46
CA ILE A 90 5.41 -7.83 4.23
C ILE A 90 6.48 -8.83 3.79
N ALA A 91 6.19 -9.59 2.73
CA ALA A 91 7.08 -10.58 2.17
C ALA A 91 7.34 -10.31 0.67
N SER A 92 8.41 -10.89 0.15
CA SER A 92 8.70 -10.80 -1.29
C SER A 92 7.74 -11.68 -2.09
N LEU A 93 7.35 -11.23 -3.29
CA LEU A 93 6.43 -11.98 -4.16
C LEU A 93 6.92 -13.40 -4.49
N LYS A 94 8.24 -13.63 -4.50
CA LYS A 94 8.84 -14.95 -4.69
C LYS A 94 8.45 -15.95 -3.59
N ASP A 95 8.19 -15.48 -2.36
CA ASP A 95 7.95 -16.33 -1.19
C ASP A 95 6.45 -16.56 -0.94
N ILE A 96 5.58 -15.68 -1.44
CA ILE A 96 4.12 -15.71 -1.21
C ILE A 96 3.41 -16.77 -2.08
N PRO A 97 2.69 -17.77 -1.56
CA PRO A 97 2.08 -18.85 -2.34
C PRO A 97 1.17 -18.37 -3.49
N GLU A 98 1.12 -19.14 -4.56
CA GLU A 98 0.20 -18.90 -5.68
C GLU A 98 -1.26 -18.96 -5.21
N GLY A 99 -2.10 -18.09 -5.77
CA GLY A 99 -3.49 -17.94 -5.37
C GLY A 99 -3.73 -17.01 -4.18
N ALA A 100 -2.69 -16.62 -3.44
CA ALA A 100 -2.79 -15.69 -2.33
C ALA A 100 -3.22 -14.28 -2.78
N LEU A 101 -3.93 -13.59 -1.89
CA LEU A 101 -4.29 -12.19 -2.05
C LEU A 101 -3.21 -11.31 -1.40
N VAL A 102 -2.77 -10.30 -2.14
CA VAL A 102 -1.73 -9.35 -1.73
C VAL A 102 -2.21 -7.92 -1.98
N PHE A 103 -1.67 -6.96 -1.23
CA PHE A 103 -1.99 -5.54 -1.37
C PHE A 103 -0.70 -4.70 -1.30
N ASN A 104 -0.80 -3.43 -1.68
CA ASN A 104 0.34 -2.49 -1.70
C ASN A 104 1.58 -3.00 -2.47
N VAL A 105 1.38 -3.57 -3.65
CA VAL A 105 2.44 -4.21 -4.45
C VAL A 105 3.37 -3.17 -5.09
N GLU A 106 4.67 -3.42 -5.05
CA GLU A 106 5.69 -2.60 -5.68
C GLU A 106 5.69 -2.75 -7.20
N SER A 107 5.91 -1.65 -7.93
CA SER A 107 6.11 -1.72 -9.38
C SER A 107 7.54 -2.11 -9.71
N ASN A 108 8.50 -1.56 -8.96
CA ASN A 108 9.90 -1.94 -8.98
C ASN A 108 10.33 -2.23 -7.54
N PRO A 109 11.21 -3.22 -7.30
CA PRO A 109 11.73 -3.49 -5.97
C PRO A 109 12.33 -2.20 -5.37
N GLY A 110 11.83 -1.76 -4.21
CA GLY A 110 12.32 -0.52 -3.57
C GLY A 110 11.43 0.72 -3.71
N ASP A 111 10.32 0.66 -4.45
CA ASP A 111 9.52 1.85 -4.76
C ASP A 111 8.46 2.22 -3.70
N GLY A 112 8.35 1.41 -2.65
CA GLY A 112 7.49 1.63 -1.49
C GLY A 112 6.02 1.27 -1.72
N GLY A 113 5.68 0.60 -2.82
CA GLY A 113 4.31 0.17 -3.13
C GLY A 113 3.53 1.17 -3.99
N LYS A 114 2.96 0.66 -5.09
CA LYS A 114 2.23 1.47 -6.10
C LYS A 114 0.86 0.91 -6.45
N PHE A 115 0.71 -0.41 -6.45
CA PHE A 115 -0.52 -1.09 -6.86
C PHE A 115 -1.32 -1.59 -5.66
N ALA A 116 -2.65 -1.77 -5.83
CA ALA A 116 -3.54 -2.28 -4.78
C ALA A 116 -3.46 -1.49 -3.45
N ARG A 117 -3.58 -0.17 -3.54
CA ARG A 117 -3.54 0.75 -2.38
C ARG A 117 -4.90 1.29 -1.94
N GLY A 118 -5.95 0.98 -2.70
CA GLY A 118 -7.32 1.44 -2.41
C GLY A 118 -8.01 0.58 -1.36
N SER A 119 -9.05 1.14 -0.73
CA SER A 119 -9.87 0.39 0.21
C SER A 119 -10.55 -0.81 -0.46
N GLY A 120 -10.45 -1.98 0.16
CA GLY A 120 -11.01 -3.23 -0.35
C GLY A 120 -10.38 -3.74 -1.67
N VAL A 121 -9.24 -3.18 -2.08
CA VAL A 121 -8.54 -3.60 -3.29
C VAL A 121 -7.42 -4.57 -2.94
N ALA A 122 -7.44 -5.73 -3.59
CA ALA A 122 -6.36 -6.71 -3.52
C ALA A 122 -5.95 -7.13 -4.94
N ALA A 123 -4.71 -7.59 -5.06
CA ALA A 123 -4.20 -8.30 -6.22
C ALA A 123 -4.04 -9.79 -5.89
N ARG A 124 -4.08 -10.65 -6.90
CA ARG A 124 -3.91 -12.10 -6.71
C ARG A 124 -2.65 -12.57 -7.39
N VAL A 125 -1.81 -13.32 -6.68
CA VAL A 125 -0.66 -14.01 -7.29
C VAL A 125 -1.20 -15.16 -8.14
N LEU A 126 -0.96 -15.15 -9.45
CA LEU A 126 -1.47 -16.20 -10.36
C LEU A 126 -0.44 -17.29 -10.59
N SER A 127 0.77 -16.90 -11.00
CA SER A 127 1.82 -17.85 -11.36
C SER A 127 3.18 -17.26 -11.07
N LYS A 128 4.11 -18.11 -10.66
CA LYS A 128 5.52 -17.76 -10.44
C LYS A 128 6.40 -18.50 -11.42
N SER A 129 7.28 -17.78 -12.09
CA SER A 129 8.43 -18.34 -12.78
C SER A 129 9.71 -17.92 -12.04
N GLN A 130 10.86 -18.49 -12.44
CA GLN A 130 12.15 -18.13 -11.84
C GLN A 130 12.50 -16.65 -12.03
N GLU A 131 12.00 -16.02 -13.11
CA GLU A 131 12.32 -14.63 -13.45
C GLU A 131 11.20 -13.64 -13.10
N ARG A 132 9.94 -14.07 -13.11
CA ARG A 132 8.79 -13.16 -13.03
C ARG A 132 7.66 -13.75 -12.20
N VAL A 133 6.93 -12.88 -11.53
CA VAL A 133 5.68 -13.23 -10.85
C VAL A 133 4.53 -12.53 -11.57
N LEU A 134 3.54 -13.31 -12.01
CA LEU A 134 2.34 -12.78 -12.64
C LEU A 134 1.32 -12.47 -11.55
N VAL A 135 0.99 -11.18 -11.43
CA VAL A 135 0.03 -10.68 -10.46
C VAL A 135 -1.19 -10.15 -11.20
N LEU A 136 -2.37 -10.71 -10.90
CA LEU A 136 -3.63 -10.22 -11.43
C LEU A 136 -4.15 -9.08 -10.55
N TYR A 137 -4.12 -7.87 -11.10
CA TYR A 137 -4.79 -6.73 -10.52
C TYR A 137 -6.24 -6.67 -11.02
N ARG A 138 -7.19 -7.15 -10.21
CA ARG A 138 -8.60 -7.11 -10.57
C ARG A 138 -9.23 -5.86 -9.96
N ARG A 139 -9.79 -4.97 -10.80
CA ARG A 139 -10.57 -3.79 -10.37
C ARG A 139 -11.96 -4.17 -9.79
N THR A 140 -12.13 -5.36 -9.23
CA THR A 140 -13.46 -5.90 -8.93
C THR A 140 -13.81 -5.74 -7.47
N ALA A 141 -14.94 -5.07 -7.24
CA ALA A 141 -15.69 -5.06 -6.00
C ALA A 141 -15.79 -6.48 -5.44
N ILE A 142 -15.21 -6.70 -4.27
CA ILE A 142 -15.57 -7.81 -3.40
C ILE A 142 -17.09 -7.69 -3.17
N GLY A 143 -17.87 -8.56 -3.80
CA GLY A 143 -19.31 -8.70 -3.54
C GLY A 143 -20.27 -7.90 -4.43
N ARG A 144 -20.65 -8.48 -5.57
CA ARG A 144 -22.06 -8.70 -5.89
C ARG A 144 -22.20 -10.14 -6.38
N ARG A 145 -22.73 -11.00 -5.50
CA ARG A 145 -23.61 -12.08 -5.91
C ARG A 145 -24.93 -11.46 -6.34
#